data_AF-J5VSH0-F1
#
_entry.id   AF-J5VSH0-F1
#
_cell.length_a   1.000
_cell.length_b   1.000
_cell.length_c   1.000
_cell.angle_alpha   90.00
_cell.angle_beta   90.00
_cell.angle_gamma   90.00
#
_symmetry.space_group_name_H-M   'P 1'
#
loop_
_entity.id
_entity.type
_entity.pdbx_description
1 polymer ?
#
loop_
_entity_poly.entity_id
_entity_poly.type
_entity_poly.pdbx_seq_one_letter_code
_entity_poly.pdbx_strand_id
1 'polypeptide(L)' 'MEGKTLRGQMILEVPVQEEPVPENVLRYAAKEKIKIRDTEGTIYRIKK' A
#
# COMPACT_ATOMS: atom_id res chain seq x y z
N MET A 1 34.27 -15.61 14.73
CA MET A 1 33.42 -15.02 15.78
C MET A 1 32.04 -14.82 15.18
N GLU A 2 31.04 -15.53 15.69
CA GLU A 2 29.66 -15.39 15.22
C GLU A 2 28.98 -14.24 15.97
N GLY A 3 28.17 -13.44 15.27
CA GLY A 3 27.48 -12.28 15.83
C GLY A 3 26.51 -12.66 16.94
N LYS A 4 26.35 -11.79 17.95
CA LYS A 4 25.43 -12.01 19.06
C LYS A 4 23.97 -12.02 18.58
N THR A 5 23.19 -12.98 19.05
CA THR A 5 21.74 -13.06 18.80
C THR A 5 21.03 -11.81 19.32
N LEU A 6 20.23 -11.18 18.46
CA LEU A 6 19.34 -10.08 18.84
C LEU A 6 18.30 -10.57 19.87
N ARG A 7 18.17 -9.84 20.98
CA ARG A 7 17.18 -10.06 22.03
C ARG A 7 16.26 -8.85 22.11
N GLY A 8 14.95 -9.07 22.15
CA GLY A 8 13.93 -8.02 22.16
C GLY A 8 12.79 -8.34 21.20
N GLN A 9 11.74 -7.52 21.22
CA GLN A 9 10.61 -7.64 20.29
C GLN A 9 10.99 -6.94 18.98
N MET A 10 10.90 -7.64 17.85
CA MET A 10 11.03 -7.00 16.54
C MET A 10 9.73 -6.29 16.21
N ILE A 11 9.76 -4.95 16.13
CA ILE A 11 8.61 -4.12 15.77
C ILE A 11 8.93 -3.47 14.42
N LEU A 12 8.04 -3.68 13.45
CA LEU A 12 8.05 -2.96 12.19
C LEU A 12 6.91 -1.94 12.21
N GLU A 13 7.27 -0.66 12.31
CA GLU A 13 6.30 0.43 12.15
C GLU A 13 6.11 0.70 10.66
N VAL A 14 4.90 0.49 10.18
CA VAL A 14 4.49 0.91 8.84
C VAL A 14 3.68 2.19 9.01
N PRO A 15 4.08 3.32 8.41
CA PRO A 15 3.32 4.55 8.53
C PRO A 15 1.95 4.38 7.88
N VAL A 16 0.91 4.94 8.51
CA VAL A 16 -0.42 5.01 7.91
C VAL A 16 -0.35 5.93 6.68
N GLN A 17 -0.80 5.43 5.53
CA GLN A 17 -0.87 6.21 4.30
C GLN A 17 -2.24 6.92 4.29
N GLU A 18 -2.27 8.18 4.70
CA GLU A 18 -3.52 8.99 4.75
C GLU A 18 -3.90 9.55 3.37
N GLU A 19 -2.91 9.76 2.51
CA GLU A 19 -3.13 10.35 1.20
C GLU A 19 -3.89 9.38 0.27
N PRO A 20 -4.93 9.86 -0.43
CA PRO A 20 -5.66 9.04 -1.38
C PRO A 20 -4.78 8.68 -2.58
N VAL A 21 -5.13 7.58 -3.26
CA VAL A 21 -4.44 7.19 -4.51
C VAL A 21 -4.58 8.31 -5.55
N PRO A 22 -3.47 8.83 -6.10
CA PRO A 22 -3.52 9.91 -7.08
C PRO A 22 -4.36 9.58 -8.31
N GLU A 23 -5.10 10.55 -8.84
CA GLU A 23 -6.04 10.34 -9.94
C GLU A 23 -5.35 9.88 -11.24
N ASN A 24 -4.12 10.34 -11.50
CA ASN A 24 -3.31 9.87 -12.63
C ASN A 24 -2.97 8.37 -12.53
N VAL A 25 -2.71 7.87 -11.32
CA VAL A 25 -2.48 6.45 -11.06
C VAL A 25 -3.77 5.66 -11.28
N LEU A 26 -4.90 6.17 -10.78
CA LEU A 26 -6.22 5.56 -11.02
C LEU A 26 -6.54 5.49 -12.53
N ARG A 27 -6.19 6.53 -13.30
CA ARG A 27 -6.41 6.58 -14.76
C ARG A 27 -5.58 5.54 -15.47
N TYR A 28 -4.30 5.45 -15.11
CA TYR A 28 -3.39 4.47 -15.68
C TYR A 28 -3.87 3.04 -15.37
N ALA A 29 -4.23 2.76 -14.12
CA ALA A 29 -4.74 1.47 -13.72
C ALA A 29 -6.02 1.09 -14.48
N ALA A 30 -6.96 2.03 -14.65
CA ALA A 30 -8.18 1.80 -15.42
C ALA A 30 -7.88 1.46 -16.90
N LYS A 31 -6.94 2.19 -17.52
CA LYS A 31 -6.48 1.93 -18.90
C LYS A 31 -5.87 0.52 -19.03
N GLU A 32 -5.03 0.13 -18.09
CA GLU A 32 -4.33 -1.15 -18.08
C GLU A 32 -5.15 -2.30 -17.47
N LYS A 33 -6.44 -2.07 -17.15
CA LYS A 33 -7.35 -3.06 -16.54
C LYS A 33 -6.86 -3.60 -15.19
N ILE A 34 -6.09 -2.80 -14.45
CA ILE A 34 -5.60 -3.08 -13.11
C ILE A 34 -6.64 -2.62 -12.08
N LYS A 35 -6.95 -3.48 -11.09
CA LYS A 35 -7.83 -3.12 -9.97
C LYS A 35 -6.98 -2.63 -8.78
N ILE A 36 -7.30 -1.45 -8.25
CA ILE A 36 -6.70 -0.92 -7.03
C ILE A 36 -7.73 -1.05 -5.90
N ARG A 37 -7.27 -1.59 -4.75
CA ARG A 37 -8.10 -1.82 -3.56
C ARG A 37 -7.32 -1.40 -2.31
N ASP A 38 -7.97 -0.71 -1.37
CA ASP A 38 -7.39 -0.41 -0.07
C ASP A 38 -7.44 -1.62 0.90
N THR A 39 -7.01 -1.39 2.14
CA THR A 39 -6.98 -2.39 3.22
C THR A 39 -8.38 -2.74 3.75
N GLU A 40 -9.36 -1.85 3.60
CA GLU A 40 -10.75 -2.07 3.99
C GLU A 40 -11.58 -2.79 2.91
N GLY A 41 -11.03 -2.90 1.70
CA GLY A 41 -11.64 -3.58 0.58
C GLY A 41 -12.34 -2.66 -0.42
N THR A 42 -12.26 -1.33 -0.25
CA THR A 42 -12.79 -0.36 -1.20
C THR A 42 -12.06 -0.48 -2.53
N ILE A 43 -12.81 -0.64 -3.61
CA ILE A 43 -12.27 -0.69 -4.97
C ILE A 43 -12.37 0.71 -5.59
N TYR A 44 -11.21 1.27 -5.95
CA TYR A 44 -11.16 2.57 -6.61
C TYR A 44 -11.62 2.46 -8.07
N ARG A 45 -12.50 3.38 -8.46
CA ARG A 45 -13.02 3.52 -9.83
C ARG A 45 -12.99 4.98 -10.23
N ILE A 46 -12.60 5.26 -11.46
CA ILE A 46 -12.79 6.58 -12.05
C ILE A 46 -14.24 6.71 -12.50
N LYS A 47 -14.92 7.75 -12.02
CA LYS A 47 -16.23 8.12 -12.55
C LYS A 47 -16.04 8.60 -13.98
N LYS A 48 -16.80 8.02 -14.90
CA LYS A 48 -16.86 8.44 -16.31
C LYS A 48 -17.34 9.88 -16.43
#